data_AF-A0A9E4FXW1-F1
#
_entry.id   AF-A0A9E4FXW1-F1
#
_cell.length_a   1.000
_cell.length_b   1.000
_cell.length_c   1.000
_cell.angle_alpha   90.00
_cell.angle_beta   90.00
_cell.angle_gamma   90.00
#
_symmetry.space_group_name_H-M   'P 1'
#
loop_
_entity.id
_entity.type
_entity.pdbx_description
1 polymer ?
#
loop_
_entity_poly.entity_id
_entity_poly.type
_entity_poly.pdbx_seq_one_letter_code
_entity_poly.pdbx_strand_id
1 'polypeptide(L)'
;MTVLLVLLGMALGLVTAYVIIPTEFTGASPRHMSRLAIEQWVRMIAVGHSEDVHYDSNNALLVLQQIPNPQSVVEGLAGNTQVPAAERAALEALMDIPGYADLPGALAPQDPGLVASTLQVLASLAVVALGIPVLVIAGRTILPASGGATSARRGRKQKATASPPPAGSATMPTEQPLQAYSEAPAAATWVEDETEESGTIHPQYGVPVLRALSTYVKGRNLDDSFAIELAPDAGSQFLGECGVSGATQVGNELQSVEFWGFDMASQETLTKVFAAPAALHDPALHAAVSNRVRDAGADIVAVEPGARLLLDSGAIHMQATVKAVVCNYGGGTPNSGIETLQIEILAWRKQAMPASGYPAPASSPFNEYAEMQFGPPAETTSPTPPPTGSMSAPSAISQAPRRPEDEEEDPFGGTGNFMPYS
;
A
#
# COMPACT_ATOMS: atom_id res chain seq x y z
N MET A 1 -32.05 -25.59 27.66
CA MET A 1 -31.69 -24.61 28.70
C MET A 1 -30.34 -23.95 28.43
N THR A 2 -29.28 -24.72 28.18
CA THR A 2 -27.94 -24.20 27.79
C THR A 2 -27.97 -23.18 26.64
N VAL A 3 -28.64 -23.49 25.53
CA VAL A 3 -28.78 -22.57 24.37
C VAL A 3 -29.41 -21.22 24.77
N LEU A 4 -30.42 -21.23 25.64
CA LEU A 4 -31.07 -20.01 26.13
C LEU A 4 -30.10 -19.12 26.92
N LEU A 5 -29.23 -19.72 27.74
CA LEU A 5 -28.20 -19.00 28.50
C LEU A 5 -27.11 -18.41 27.59
N VAL A 6 -26.71 -19.12 26.54
CA VAL A 6 -25.76 -18.60 25.54
C VAL A 6 -26.35 -17.40 24.81
N LEU A 7 -27.59 -17.50 24.35
CA LEU A 7 -28.30 -16.39 23.68
C LEU A 7 -28.49 -15.19 24.61
N LEU A 8 -28.83 -15.41 25.89
CA LEU A 8 -28.96 -14.34 26.88
C LEU A 8 -27.62 -13.65 27.16
N GLY A 9 -26.53 -14.43 27.27
CA GLY A 9 -25.18 -13.90 27.45
C GLY A 9 -24.71 -13.08 26.25
N MET A 10 -24.97 -13.57 25.02
CA MET A 10 -24.67 -12.84 23.78
C MET A 10 -25.45 -11.53 23.68
N ALA A 11 -26.76 -11.55 23.97
CA ALA A 11 -27.59 -10.35 23.98
C ALA A 11 -27.13 -9.31 25.01
N LEU A 12 -26.77 -9.76 26.23
CA LEU A 12 -26.24 -8.88 27.28
C LEU A 12 -24.88 -8.28 26.90
N GLY A 13 -24.00 -9.08 26.27
CA GLY A 13 -22.73 -8.62 25.74
C GLY A 13 -22.90 -7.55 24.66
N LEU A 14 -23.84 -7.76 23.72
CA LEU A 14 -24.12 -6.83 22.64
C LEU A 14 -24.75 -5.52 23.16
N VAL A 15 -25.69 -5.57 24.10
CA VAL A 15 -26.21 -4.36 24.77
C VAL A 15 -25.10 -3.62 25.53
N THR A 16 -24.19 -4.33 26.20
CA THR A 16 -23.05 -3.70 26.90
C THR A 16 -22.11 -3.02 25.90
N ALA A 17 -21.76 -3.70 24.81
CA ALA A 17 -20.82 -3.22 23.80
C ALA A 17 -21.35 -2.04 22.95
N TYR A 18 -22.66 -1.91 22.78
CA TYR A 18 -23.23 -0.84 21.93
C TYR A 18 -23.97 0.27 22.72
N VAL A 19 -24.52 -0.01 23.91
CA VAL A 19 -25.30 0.96 24.69
C VAL A 19 -24.51 1.52 25.88
N ILE A 20 -23.68 0.70 26.53
CA ILE A 20 -22.91 1.12 27.71
C ILE A 20 -21.52 1.66 27.31
N ILE A 21 -20.92 1.10 26.27
CA ILE A 21 -19.62 1.50 25.73
C ILE A 21 -19.75 1.81 24.23
N PRO A 22 -20.51 2.84 23.81
CA PRO A 22 -20.67 3.16 22.40
C PRO A 22 -19.29 3.36 21.74
N THR A 23 -19.04 2.60 20.68
CA THR A 23 -17.79 2.65 19.92
C THR A 23 -17.77 3.89 19.02
N GLU A 24 -17.49 5.04 19.61
CA GLU A 24 -17.20 6.26 18.85
C GLU A 24 -15.81 6.14 18.22
N PHE A 25 -15.71 6.23 16.89
CA PHE A 25 -14.44 6.27 16.17
C PHE A 25 -13.77 7.65 16.31
N THR A 26 -13.33 7.96 17.53
CA THR A 26 -12.53 9.16 17.82
C THR A 26 -11.16 9.03 17.16
N GLY A 27 -10.73 10.03 16.39
CA GLY A 27 -9.40 10.06 15.75
C GLY A 27 -9.40 10.27 14.24
N ALA A 28 -10.54 10.10 13.55
CA ALA A 28 -10.60 10.23 12.08
C ALA A 28 -10.61 11.68 11.56
N SER A 29 -10.87 12.69 12.41
CA SER A 29 -10.93 14.09 11.99
C SER A 29 -9.54 14.71 11.80
N PRO A 30 -9.32 15.59 10.79
CA PRO A 30 -8.02 16.21 10.46
C PRO A 30 -7.21 16.76 11.64
N ARG A 31 -7.85 17.34 12.67
CA ARG A 31 -7.20 17.79 13.92
C ARG A 31 -6.39 16.73 14.68
N HIS A 32 -6.57 15.43 14.42
CA HIS A 32 -5.81 14.35 15.06
C HIS A 32 -4.64 13.84 14.20
N MET A 33 -4.47 14.39 12.98
CA MET A 33 -3.36 14.04 12.11
C MET A 33 -2.03 14.63 12.60
N SER A 34 -0.91 14.06 12.15
CA SER A 34 0.41 14.66 12.41
C SER A 34 0.54 16.02 11.73
N ARG A 35 1.39 16.90 12.24
CA ARG A 35 1.59 18.25 11.67
C ARG A 35 1.90 18.23 10.17
N LEU A 36 2.77 17.31 9.72
CA LEU A 36 3.10 17.15 8.30
C LEU A 36 1.91 16.69 7.46
N ALA A 37 1.04 15.82 8.00
CA ALA A 37 -0.17 15.39 7.32
C ALA A 37 -1.22 16.52 7.25
N ILE A 38 -1.36 17.33 8.30
CA ILE A 38 -2.17 18.56 8.27
C ILE A 38 -1.65 19.52 7.19
N GLU A 39 -0.33 19.76 7.16
CA GLU A 39 0.29 20.65 6.17
C GLU A 39 0.10 20.14 4.73
N GLN A 40 0.24 18.83 4.48
CA GLN A 40 -0.01 18.23 3.16
C GLN A 40 -1.50 18.33 2.76
N TRP A 41 -2.41 18.08 3.71
CA TRP A 41 -3.84 18.14 3.48
C TRP A 41 -4.34 19.56 3.16
N VAL A 42 -3.79 20.57 3.84
CA VAL A 42 -4.04 21.99 3.51
C VAL A 42 -3.60 22.35 2.08
N ARG A 43 -2.47 21.82 1.60
CA ARG A 43 -2.03 22.01 0.20
C ARG A 43 -2.98 21.37 -0.80
N MET A 44 -3.50 20.16 -0.51
CA MET A 44 -4.48 19.51 -1.39
C MET A 44 -5.79 20.31 -1.48
N ILE A 45 -6.26 20.90 -0.37
CA ILE A 45 -7.43 21.80 -0.36
C ILE A 45 -7.13 23.05 -1.20
N ALA A 46 -5.94 23.65 -1.02
CA ALA A 46 -5.53 24.85 -1.76
C ALA A 46 -5.53 24.61 -3.27
N VAL A 47 -4.86 23.55 -3.74
CA VAL A 47 -4.81 23.20 -5.17
C VAL A 47 -6.22 22.91 -5.70
N GLY A 48 -6.97 22.03 -5.01
CA GLY A 48 -8.33 21.64 -5.44
C GLY A 48 -9.38 22.76 -5.39
N HIS A 49 -9.13 23.86 -4.67
CA HIS A 49 -9.88 25.11 -4.72
C HIS A 49 -9.40 26.01 -5.87
N SER A 50 -8.10 26.18 -6.04
CA SER A 50 -7.52 27.05 -7.07
C SER A 50 -7.79 26.57 -8.51
N GLU A 51 -8.01 25.27 -8.70
CA GLU A 51 -8.34 24.66 -9.99
C GLU A 51 -9.88 24.49 -10.17
N ASP A 52 -10.70 24.86 -9.18
CA ASP A 52 -12.18 24.73 -9.16
C ASP A 52 -12.70 23.29 -9.42
N VAL A 53 -11.87 22.27 -9.16
CA VAL A 53 -12.20 20.84 -9.43
C VAL A 53 -12.89 20.17 -8.24
N HIS A 54 -12.45 20.44 -7.01
CA HIS A 54 -12.83 19.65 -5.82
C HIS A 54 -13.43 20.46 -4.66
N TYR A 55 -13.13 21.75 -4.56
CA TYR A 55 -13.60 22.59 -3.44
C TYR A 55 -14.05 23.96 -3.93
N ASP A 56 -15.34 24.27 -3.85
CA ASP A 56 -15.77 25.67 -3.90
C ASP A 56 -15.31 26.43 -2.65
N SER A 57 -15.34 27.77 -2.72
CA SER A 57 -14.87 28.64 -1.64
C SER A 57 -15.52 28.40 -0.26
N ASN A 58 -16.80 28.01 -0.20
CA ASN A 58 -17.46 27.72 1.09
C ASN A 58 -17.02 26.36 1.62
N ASN A 59 -16.91 25.36 0.75
CA ASN A 59 -16.45 24.02 1.11
C ASN A 59 -14.98 24.04 1.55
N ALA A 60 -14.11 24.80 0.90
CA ALA A 60 -12.74 25.03 1.33
C ALA A 60 -12.67 25.57 2.77
N LEU A 61 -13.47 26.60 3.10
CA LEU A 61 -13.56 27.13 4.47
C LEU A 61 -14.11 26.12 5.48
N LEU A 62 -15.20 25.42 5.16
CA LEU A 62 -15.80 24.38 6.02
C LEU A 62 -14.82 23.25 6.35
N VAL A 63 -14.02 22.86 5.37
CA VAL A 63 -12.99 21.84 5.54
C VAL A 63 -11.82 22.40 6.39
N LEU A 64 -11.31 23.60 6.11
CA LEU A 64 -10.26 24.24 6.91
C LEU A 64 -10.65 24.45 8.39
N GLN A 65 -11.94 24.60 8.72
CA GLN A 65 -12.40 24.66 10.13
C GLN A 65 -12.13 23.37 10.92
N GLN A 66 -11.84 22.25 10.26
CA GLN A 66 -11.60 20.96 10.93
C GLN A 66 -10.18 20.79 11.49
N ILE A 67 -9.25 21.72 11.21
CA ILE A 67 -7.88 21.71 11.73
C ILE A 67 -7.65 22.79 12.81
N PRO A 68 -6.67 22.61 13.71
CA PRO A 68 -6.30 23.64 14.68
C PRO A 68 -5.60 24.81 13.98
N ASN A 69 -6.03 26.04 14.30
CA ASN A 69 -5.43 27.30 13.85
C ASN A 69 -5.18 27.38 12.31
N PRO A 70 -6.21 27.17 11.46
CA PRO A 70 -6.05 27.00 10.01
C PRO A 70 -5.27 28.14 9.35
N GLN A 71 -5.53 29.38 9.79
CA GLN A 71 -4.88 30.59 9.29
C GLN A 71 -3.35 30.50 9.39
N SER A 72 -2.83 30.21 10.59
CA SER A 72 -1.40 30.08 10.85
C SER A 72 -0.71 28.96 10.05
N VAL A 73 -1.47 27.92 9.68
CA VAL A 73 -0.95 26.81 8.85
C VAL A 73 -0.87 27.24 7.39
N VAL A 74 -1.94 27.84 6.84
CA VAL A 74 -1.98 28.34 5.46
C VAL A 74 -0.96 29.46 5.24
N GLU A 75 -0.91 30.48 6.12
CA GLU A 75 0.06 31.56 6.07
C GLU A 75 1.51 31.06 6.19
N GLY A 76 1.75 30.10 7.11
CA GLY A 76 3.05 29.48 7.29
C GLY A 76 3.52 28.66 6.08
N LEU A 77 2.59 28.07 5.34
CA LEU A 77 2.88 27.34 4.09
C LEU A 77 3.07 28.29 2.91
N ALA A 78 2.24 29.32 2.76
CA ALA A 78 2.37 30.34 1.71
C ALA A 78 3.71 31.08 1.80
N GLY A 79 4.17 31.39 3.02
CA GLY A 79 5.48 31.98 3.29
C GLY A 79 6.68 31.04 3.15
N ASN A 80 6.49 29.73 2.97
CA ASN A 80 7.57 28.75 2.93
C ASN A 80 8.10 28.55 1.49
N THR A 81 9.32 29.03 1.21
CA THR A 81 9.95 28.93 -0.11
C THR A 81 10.28 27.51 -0.59
N GLN A 82 10.17 26.49 0.27
CA GLN A 82 10.27 25.08 -0.12
C GLN A 82 8.98 24.53 -0.73
N VAL A 83 7.85 25.25 -0.62
CA VAL A 83 6.58 24.88 -1.25
C VAL A 83 6.60 25.33 -2.72
N PRO A 84 6.21 24.47 -3.69
CA PRO A 84 6.16 24.81 -5.10
C PRO A 84 5.39 26.10 -5.38
N ALA A 85 5.84 26.88 -6.37
CA ALA A 85 5.26 28.21 -6.62
C ALA A 85 3.76 28.18 -6.99
N ALA A 86 3.30 27.13 -7.66
CA ALA A 86 1.87 26.92 -7.95
C ALA A 86 1.05 26.65 -6.67
N GLU A 87 1.53 25.75 -5.80
CA GLU A 87 0.89 25.48 -4.50
C GLU A 87 0.84 26.74 -3.61
N ARG A 88 1.87 27.59 -3.64
CA ARG A 88 1.85 28.86 -2.89
C ARG A 88 0.82 29.85 -3.43
N ALA A 89 0.69 29.99 -4.76
CA ALA A 89 -0.36 30.80 -5.36
C ALA A 89 -1.78 30.27 -5.02
N ALA A 90 -1.94 28.95 -4.94
CA ALA A 90 -3.18 28.31 -4.50
C ALA A 90 -3.47 28.56 -3.00
N LEU A 91 -2.44 28.56 -2.14
CA LEU A 91 -2.57 28.92 -0.72
C LEU A 91 -2.91 30.41 -0.54
N GLU A 92 -2.33 31.30 -1.36
CA GLU A 92 -2.69 32.72 -1.40
C GLU A 92 -4.17 32.90 -1.82
N ALA A 93 -4.66 32.13 -2.80
CA ALA A 93 -6.07 32.16 -3.22
C ALA A 93 -7.06 31.74 -2.12
N LEU A 94 -6.67 30.84 -1.20
CA LEU A 94 -7.48 30.53 -0.01
C LEU A 94 -7.60 31.72 0.96
N MET A 95 -6.55 32.55 1.05
CA MET A 95 -6.52 33.71 1.95
C MET A 95 -7.46 34.84 1.49
N ASP A 96 -7.69 34.93 0.17
CA ASP A 96 -8.60 35.90 -0.45
C ASP A 96 -10.10 35.53 -0.29
N ILE A 97 -10.43 34.34 0.23
CA ILE A 97 -11.82 33.92 0.40
C ILE A 97 -12.52 34.74 1.50
N PRO A 98 -13.70 35.34 1.23
CA PRO A 98 -14.49 36.02 2.26
C PRO A 98 -14.82 35.11 3.45
N GLY A 99 -14.37 35.50 4.65
CA GLY A 99 -14.54 34.73 5.89
C GLY A 99 -13.32 33.90 6.30
N TYR A 100 -12.26 33.81 5.47
CA TYR A 100 -10.99 33.19 5.85
C TYR A 100 -10.38 33.82 7.12
N ALA A 101 -10.44 35.15 7.23
CA ALA A 101 -9.91 35.92 8.36
C ALA A 101 -10.64 35.68 9.70
N ASP A 102 -11.82 35.06 9.69
CA ASP A 102 -12.65 34.80 10.89
C ASP A 102 -12.83 33.29 11.17
N LEU A 103 -12.01 32.42 10.57
CA LEU A 103 -12.11 30.97 10.71
C LEU A 103 -11.88 30.51 12.17
N PRO A 104 -12.90 29.93 12.86
CA PRO A 104 -12.79 29.61 14.29
C PRO A 104 -11.82 28.45 14.60
N GLY A 105 -11.54 27.59 13.61
CA GLY A 105 -10.68 26.43 13.74
C GLY A 105 -11.20 25.33 14.68
N ALA A 106 -10.58 24.16 14.64
CA ALA A 106 -10.85 23.09 15.58
C ALA A 106 -10.07 23.30 16.88
N LEU A 107 -10.73 23.12 18.03
CA LEU A 107 -10.02 23.01 19.31
C LEU A 107 -8.96 21.90 19.21
N ALA A 108 -7.72 22.23 19.62
CA ALA A 108 -6.61 21.28 19.63
C ALA A 108 -6.97 20.03 20.44
N PRO A 109 -6.53 18.82 20.02
CA PRO A 109 -6.77 17.61 20.77
C PRO A 109 -6.30 17.75 22.22
N GLN A 110 -7.22 17.58 23.17
CA GLN A 110 -6.86 17.39 24.57
C GLN A 110 -6.74 15.88 24.79
N ASP A 111 -5.54 15.41 25.13
CA ASP A 111 -5.35 14.04 25.54
C ASP A 111 -6.25 13.74 26.74
N PRO A 112 -7.01 12.62 26.76
CA PRO A 112 -7.76 12.20 27.93
C PRO A 112 -6.75 11.88 29.04
N GLY A 113 -6.53 12.86 29.91
CA GLY A 113 -5.44 12.86 30.87
C GLY A 113 -5.38 11.58 31.68
N LEU A 114 -4.19 11.23 32.16
CA LEU A 114 -3.86 9.93 32.77
C LEU A 114 -4.93 9.38 33.74
N VAL A 115 -5.59 10.28 34.49
CA VAL A 115 -6.70 9.99 35.42
C VAL A 115 -7.95 9.44 34.72
N ALA A 116 -8.40 10.02 33.60
CA ALA A 116 -9.55 9.54 32.85
C ALA A 116 -9.27 8.16 32.24
N SER A 117 -8.09 8.01 31.62
CA SER A 117 -7.64 6.75 31.04
C SER A 117 -7.50 5.64 32.09
N THR A 118 -6.97 5.94 33.28
CA THR A 118 -6.92 4.95 34.38
C THR A 118 -8.29 4.63 34.97
N LEU A 119 -9.19 5.61 35.11
CA LEU A 119 -10.54 5.39 35.62
C LEU A 119 -11.34 4.45 34.71
N GLN A 120 -11.19 4.59 33.38
CA GLN A 120 -11.87 3.72 32.40
C GLN A 120 -11.35 2.28 32.41
N VAL A 121 -10.04 2.07 32.62
CA VAL A 121 -9.44 0.74 32.82
C VAL A 121 -9.88 0.12 34.14
N LEU A 122 -10.00 0.91 35.21
CA LEU A 122 -10.53 0.42 36.50
C LEU A 122 -12.02 0.06 36.41
N ALA A 123 -12.81 0.82 35.66
CA ALA A 123 -14.23 0.54 35.43
C ALA A 123 -14.43 -0.78 34.66
N SER A 124 -13.66 -1.03 33.59
CA SER A 124 -13.76 -2.29 32.84
C SER A 124 -13.30 -3.50 33.67
N LEU A 125 -12.23 -3.36 34.45
CA LEU A 125 -11.81 -4.38 35.42
C LEU A 125 -12.89 -4.68 36.48
N ALA A 126 -13.56 -3.65 37.00
CA ALA A 126 -14.64 -3.83 37.97
C ALA A 126 -15.85 -4.58 37.38
N VAL A 127 -16.23 -4.29 36.13
CA VAL A 127 -17.31 -4.99 35.42
C VAL A 127 -16.95 -6.48 35.24
N VAL A 128 -15.72 -6.81 34.83
CA VAL A 128 -15.27 -8.20 34.68
C VAL A 128 -15.24 -8.92 36.04
N ALA A 129 -14.68 -8.27 37.07
CA ALA A 129 -14.57 -8.83 38.42
C ALA A 129 -15.94 -9.10 39.07
N LEU A 130 -16.96 -8.29 38.76
CA LEU A 130 -18.34 -8.50 39.24
C LEU A 130 -19.15 -9.46 38.36
N GLY A 131 -18.90 -9.50 37.05
CA GLY A 131 -19.59 -10.38 36.11
C GLY A 131 -19.29 -11.86 36.34
N ILE A 132 -18.02 -12.23 36.56
CA ILE A 132 -17.57 -13.61 36.77
C ILE A 132 -18.32 -14.32 37.93
N PRO A 133 -18.38 -13.78 39.17
CA PRO A 133 -19.05 -14.47 40.28
C PRO A 133 -20.57 -14.60 40.06
N VAL A 134 -21.22 -13.62 39.42
CA VAL A 134 -22.65 -13.72 39.05
C VAL A 134 -22.87 -14.89 38.08
N LEU A 135 -22.01 -15.04 37.08
CA LEU A 135 -22.06 -16.11 36.08
C LEU A 135 -21.80 -17.50 36.71
N VAL A 136 -20.85 -17.59 37.65
CA VAL A 136 -20.56 -18.81 38.41
C VAL A 136 -21.73 -19.22 39.32
N ILE A 137 -22.36 -18.27 40.02
CA ILE A 137 -23.52 -18.55 40.87
C ILE A 137 -24.70 -19.01 40.00
N ALA A 138 -25.01 -18.29 38.91
CA ALA A 138 -26.08 -18.66 37.99
C ALA A 138 -25.87 -20.07 37.41
N GLY A 139 -24.69 -20.36 36.85
CA GLY A 139 -24.36 -21.68 36.30
C GLY A 139 -24.49 -22.82 37.32
N ARG A 140 -24.09 -22.57 38.58
CA ARG A 140 -24.17 -23.56 39.67
C ARG A 140 -25.58 -23.79 40.20
N THR A 141 -26.49 -22.82 40.07
CA THR A 141 -27.92 -22.99 40.42
C THR A 141 -28.74 -23.66 39.33
N ILE A 142 -28.28 -23.60 38.07
CA ILE A 142 -29.05 -24.06 36.90
C ILE A 142 -28.68 -25.48 36.44
N LEU A 143 -27.47 -25.96 36.77
CA LEU A 143 -27.08 -27.36 36.53
C LEU A 143 -27.36 -28.20 37.79
N PRO A 144 -28.49 -28.94 37.87
CA PRO A 144 -28.69 -29.89 38.95
C PRO A 144 -27.61 -30.97 38.90
N ALA A 145 -26.97 -31.24 40.03
CA ALA A 145 -25.92 -32.24 40.14
C ALA A 145 -26.46 -33.66 39.89
N SER A 146 -26.37 -34.13 38.65
CA SER A 146 -26.58 -35.54 38.31
C SER A 146 -25.44 -36.36 38.91
N GLY A 147 -25.65 -36.87 40.12
CA GLY A 147 -24.69 -37.70 40.83
C GLY A 147 -24.34 -38.99 40.06
N GLY A 148 -23.07 -39.39 40.09
CA GLY A 148 -22.57 -40.51 39.29
C GLY A 148 -21.32 -41.15 39.86
N ALA A 149 -21.52 -42.03 40.84
CA ALA A 149 -20.65 -43.14 41.25
C ALA A 149 -19.11 -42.91 41.35
N THR A 150 -18.64 -42.84 42.59
CA THR A 150 -17.29 -43.29 42.94
C THR A 150 -17.06 -44.74 42.50
N SER A 151 -15.95 -45.04 41.82
CA SER A 151 -15.42 -46.41 41.79
C SER A 151 -13.90 -46.40 41.75
N ALA A 152 -13.28 -46.92 42.81
CA ALA A 152 -11.84 -47.05 42.93
C ALA A 152 -11.37 -48.38 42.31
N ARG A 153 -10.41 -48.35 41.39
CA ARG A 153 -9.63 -49.56 41.07
C ARG A 153 -8.18 -49.31 40.62
N ARG A 154 -7.29 -49.35 41.62
CA ARG A 154 -6.13 -50.25 41.68
C ARG A 154 -5.25 -50.32 40.43
N GLY A 155 -4.11 -49.62 40.48
CA GLY A 155 -3.08 -49.71 39.44
C GLY A 155 -2.44 -51.11 39.32
N ARG A 156 -1.84 -51.36 38.14
CA ARG A 156 -0.92 -52.48 37.91
C ARG A 156 0.23 -52.00 37.03
N LYS A 157 1.45 -52.05 37.57
CA LYS A 157 2.68 -51.90 36.79
C LYS A 157 2.82 -53.08 35.83
N GLN A 158 3.25 -52.83 34.59
CA GLN A 158 4.11 -53.77 33.89
C GLN A 158 5.07 -53.03 32.94
N LYS A 159 6.31 -53.53 32.88
CA LYS A 159 7.48 -52.96 32.19
C LYS A 159 8.14 -54.11 31.41
N ALA A 160 8.92 -53.77 30.38
CA ALA A 160 9.60 -54.66 29.42
C ALA A 160 8.64 -55.19 28.32
N THR A 161 9.06 -55.43 27.07
CA THR A 161 10.41 -55.61 26.45
C THR A 161 10.49 -55.01 25.03
N ALA A 162 11.67 -55.07 24.39
CA ALA A 162 11.93 -54.74 22.98
C ALA A 162 12.89 -55.81 22.36
N SER A 163 13.16 -55.91 21.04
CA SER A 163 12.86 -54.96 19.95
C SER A 163 12.14 -55.54 18.70
N PRO A 164 12.79 -56.20 17.70
CA PRO A 164 12.48 -55.83 16.30
C PRO A 164 12.26 -57.06 15.35
N PRO A 165 12.39 -56.91 14.02
CA PRO A 165 11.59 -56.20 12.99
C PRO A 165 10.88 -57.27 12.06
N PRO A 166 10.50 -57.10 10.76
CA PRO A 166 10.64 -55.97 9.82
C PRO A 166 9.44 -55.66 8.86
N ALA A 167 9.66 -54.61 8.04
CA ALA A 167 9.17 -54.37 6.66
C ALA A 167 7.65 -54.26 6.36
N GLY A 168 7.29 -53.20 5.61
CA GLY A 168 6.12 -53.21 4.72
C GLY A 168 5.30 -51.91 4.64
N SER A 169 5.36 -51.27 3.46
CA SER A 169 4.29 -50.50 2.78
C SER A 169 3.49 -49.39 3.50
N ALA A 170 3.43 -48.22 2.83
CA ALA A 170 2.30 -47.27 2.71
C ALA A 170 1.59 -46.77 4.00
N THR A 171 1.23 -45.48 4.13
CA THR A 171 0.35 -44.75 3.20
C THR A 171 0.49 -43.24 3.46
N MET A 172 0.31 -42.40 2.43
CA MET A 172 0.23 -40.95 2.59
C MET A 172 -1.03 -40.54 3.37
N PRO A 173 -1.00 -39.51 4.25
CA PRO A 173 -2.22 -38.89 4.74
C PRO A 173 -2.91 -38.13 3.61
N THR A 174 -4.11 -38.56 3.27
CA THR A 174 -5.00 -37.92 2.30
C THR A 174 -5.32 -36.48 2.68
N GLU A 175 -5.36 -35.60 1.68
CA GLU A 175 -5.86 -34.23 1.80
C GLU A 175 -7.29 -34.22 2.37
N GLN A 176 -7.56 -33.35 3.35
CA GLN A 176 -8.93 -33.04 3.77
C GLN A 176 -9.40 -31.77 3.04
N PRO A 177 -10.58 -31.79 2.39
CA PRO A 177 -11.05 -30.66 1.61
C PRO A 177 -11.49 -29.48 2.50
N LEU A 178 -11.35 -28.27 1.96
CA LEU A 178 -11.77 -27.02 2.59
C LEU A 178 -13.24 -27.08 3.07
N GLN A 179 -13.49 -26.58 4.28
CA GLN A 179 -14.79 -26.05 4.66
C GLN A 179 -14.66 -24.73 5.46
N ALA A 180 -15.15 -23.66 4.83
CA ALA A 180 -15.71 -22.46 5.43
C ALA A 180 -14.87 -21.68 6.47
N TYR A 181 -14.02 -20.78 5.97
CA TYR A 181 -13.93 -19.41 6.53
C TYR A 181 -14.41 -18.42 5.46
N SER A 182 -15.73 -18.29 5.37
CA SER A 182 -16.41 -17.28 4.53
C SER A 182 -16.97 -16.17 5.42
N GLU A 183 -16.09 -15.35 5.98
CA GLU A 183 -16.46 -14.01 6.46
C GLU A 183 -15.88 -13.01 5.48
N ALA A 184 -16.54 -12.90 4.31
CA ALA A 184 -16.27 -11.81 3.38
C ALA A 184 -16.53 -10.48 4.12
N PRO A 185 -15.58 -9.54 4.17
CA PRO A 185 -15.91 -8.19 4.61
C PRO A 185 -17.02 -7.67 3.70
N ALA A 186 -18.07 -7.13 4.31
CA ALA A 186 -19.28 -6.73 3.61
C ALA A 186 -18.94 -5.84 2.41
N ALA A 187 -19.52 -6.16 1.25
CA ALA A 187 -19.28 -5.43 0.01
C ALA A 187 -19.46 -3.93 0.22
N ALA A 188 -18.35 -3.20 0.20
CA ALA A 188 -18.36 -1.75 0.13
C ALA A 188 -18.76 -1.38 -1.30
N THR A 189 -20.06 -1.36 -1.56
CA THR A 189 -20.64 -0.81 -2.79
C THR A 189 -20.41 0.70 -2.78
N TRP A 190 -19.22 1.11 -3.23
CA TRP A 190 -18.96 2.48 -3.64
C TRP A 190 -19.83 2.74 -4.87
N VAL A 191 -20.84 3.59 -4.69
CA VAL A 191 -21.66 4.07 -5.80
C VAL A 191 -20.76 4.89 -6.70
N GLU A 192 -20.79 4.58 -7.99
CA GLU A 192 -20.06 5.30 -9.02
C GLU A 192 -20.59 6.74 -9.11
N ASP A 193 -19.69 7.72 -8.94
CA ASP A 193 -19.89 9.04 -9.50
C ASP A 193 -19.01 9.09 -10.76
N GLU A 194 -19.64 9.15 -11.94
CA GLU A 194 -18.97 9.17 -13.24
C GLU A 194 -18.37 10.55 -13.53
N THR A 195 -17.40 10.98 -12.71
CA THR A 195 -16.55 12.14 -13.02
C THR A 195 -15.27 11.69 -13.69
N GLU A 196 -15.13 12.01 -14.98
CA GLU A 196 -14.00 11.69 -15.84
C GLU A 196 -12.69 12.36 -15.38
N GLU A 197 -11.95 11.77 -14.43
CA GLU A 197 -10.53 12.13 -14.28
C GLU A 197 -9.62 11.02 -13.72
N SER A 198 -8.34 11.09 -14.11
CA SER A 198 -7.23 10.23 -13.66
C SER A 198 -7.23 8.74 -14.08
N GLY A 199 -7.12 8.48 -15.40
CA GLY A 199 -6.20 7.45 -15.93
C GLY A 199 -6.50 5.97 -15.64
N THR A 200 -7.74 5.60 -15.32
CA THR A 200 -8.17 4.22 -15.03
C THR A 200 -8.58 3.40 -16.26
N ILE A 201 -8.87 4.05 -17.39
CA ILE A 201 -9.29 3.37 -18.63
C ILE A 201 -8.08 2.74 -19.31
N HIS A 202 -8.03 1.41 -19.39
CA HIS A 202 -6.97 0.71 -20.11
C HIS A 202 -7.20 0.83 -21.63
N PRO A 203 -6.19 1.25 -22.44
CA PRO A 203 -6.38 1.54 -23.87
C PRO A 203 -6.98 0.39 -24.71
N GLN A 204 -6.83 -0.85 -24.26
CA GLN A 204 -7.34 -2.05 -24.95
C GLN A 204 -8.56 -2.69 -24.26
N TYR A 205 -8.82 -2.39 -22.99
CA TYR A 205 -9.80 -3.13 -22.17
C TYR A 205 -10.87 -2.25 -21.52
N GLY A 206 -10.77 -0.92 -21.62
CA GLY A 206 -11.76 0.01 -21.10
C GLY A 206 -11.67 0.19 -19.58
N VAL A 207 -12.84 0.39 -18.95
CA VAL A 207 -13.01 0.54 -17.50
C VAL A 207 -12.68 -0.79 -16.79
N PRO A 208 -11.97 -0.77 -15.65
CA PRO A 208 -11.70 -1.98 -14.87
C PRO A 208 -12.99 -2.56 -14.26
N VAL A 209 -13.10 -3.89 -14.25
CA VAL A 209 -14.19 -4.62 -13.56
C VAL A 209 -13.95 -4.73 -12.05
N LEU A 210 -12.71 -4.56 -11.60
CA LEU A 210 -12.34 -4.46 -10.19
C LEU A 210 -11.34 -3.33 -9.99
N ARG A 211 -11.57 -2.51 -8.96
CA ARG A 211 -10.59 -1.58 -8.39
C ARG A 211 -10.55 -1.78 -6.88
N ALA A 212 -9.40 -2.19 -6.37
CA ALA A 212 -9.17 -2.44 -4.95
C ALA A 212 -7.88 -1.76 -4.45
N LEU A 213 -7.79 -1.51 -3.14
CA LEU A 213 -6.60 -0.97 -2.49
C LEU A 213 -6.23 -1.88 -1.31
N SER A 214 -5.14 -2.63 -1.43
CA SER A 214 -4.55 -3.39 -0.32
C SER A 214 -3.59 -2.50 0.46
N THR A 215 -3.65 -2.56 1.79
CA THR A 215 -2.80 -1.75 2.68
C THR A 215 -2.17 -2.59 3.78
N TYR A 216 -0.84 -2.56 3.84
CA TYR A 216 -0.03 -3.20 4.86
C TYR A 216 0.56 -2.17 5.83
N VAL A 217 0.61 -2.55 7.11
CA VAL A 217 1.35 -1.86 8.17
C VAL A 217 2.04 -2.92 9.03
N LYS A 218 3.29 -2.68 9.43
CA LYS A 218 4.14 -3.58 10.22
C LYS A 218 3.39 -4.12 11.44
N GLY A 219 3.32 -5.45 11.54
CA GLY A 219 2.58 -6.17 12.59
C GLY A 219 1.17 -6.64 12.20
N ARG A 220 0.59 -6.15 11.08
CA ARG A 220 -0.57 -6.78 10.43
C ARG A 220 -0.11 -8.04 9.68
N ASN A 221 -0.95 -9.07 9.56
CA ASN A 221 -0.78 -10.07 8.51
C ASN A 221 -1.29 -9.51 7.18
N LEU A 222 -0.55 -9.69 6.08
CA LEU A 222 -1.00 -9.31 4.75
C LEU A 222 -1.51 -10.56 4.03
N ASP A 223 -2.82 -10.59 3.81
CA ASP A 223 -3.54 -11.68 3.17
C ASP A 223 -4.91 -11.13 2.70
N ASP A 224 -4.85 -10.14 1.80
CA ASP A 224 -6.04 -9.47 1.26
C ASP A 224 -6.45 -10.15 -0.07
N SER A 225 -7.70 -10.60 -0.20
CA SER A 225 -8.24 -11.15 -1.46
C SER A 225 -9.53 -10.45 -1.90
N PHE A 226 -9.75 -10.43 -3.22
CA PHE A 226 -10.81 -9.68 -3.88
C PHE A 226 -11.41 -10.50 -5.04
N ALA A 227 -12.72 -10.74 -4.99
CA ALA A 227 -13.45 -11.36 -6.08
C ALA A 227 -13.51 -10.43 -7.31
N ILE A 228 -13.29 -10.99 -8.50
CA ILE A 228 -13.42 -10.31 -9.78
C ILE A 228 -14.75 -10.75 -10.38
N GLU A 229 -15.77 -9.91 -10.26
CA GLU A 229 -17.13 -10.19 -10.74
C GLU A 229 -17.59 -9.12 -11.73
N LEU A 230 -18.43 -9.50 -12.70
CA LEU A 230 -19.17 -8.52 -13.49
C LEU A 230 -20.29 -7.90 -12.64
N ALA A 231 -20.52 -6.60 -12.82
CA ALA A 231 -21.61 -5.90 -12.19
C ALA A 231 -22.99 -6.56 -12.49
N PRO A 232 -24.00 -6.38 -11.62
CA PRO A 232 -25.27 -7.13 -11.73
C PRO A 232 -26.04 -6.88 -13.03
N ASP A 233 -25.96 -5.66 -13.57
CA ASP A 233 -26.51 -5.25 -14.86
C ASP A 233 -25.81 -5.92 -16.05
N ALA A 234 -24.51 -6.18 -15.93
CA ALA A 234 -23.69 -6.93 -16.89
C ALA A 234 -23.78 -8.46 -16.72
N GLY A 235 -24.60 -8.96 -15.78
CA GLY A 235 -24.95 -10.37 -15.64
C GLY A 235 -24.40 -11.11 -14.42
N SER A 236 -23.77 -10.42 -13.45
CA SER A 236 -23.37 -10.99 -12.15
C SER A 236 -22.52 -12.27 -12.26
N GLN A 237 -21.53 -12.29 -13.17
CA GLN A 237 -20.67 -13.45 -13.41
C GLN A 237 -19.34 -13.32 -12.65
N PHE A 238 -19.01 -14.31 -11.82
CA PHE A 238 -17.67 -14.48 -11.26
C PHE A 238 -16.68 -14.82 -12.38
N LEU A 239 -15.59 -14.06 -12.49
CA LEU A 239 -14.52 -14.25 -13.47
C LEU A 239 -13.28 -14.87 -12.85
N GLY A 240 -13.00 -14.57 -11.58
CA GLY A 240 -11.79 -15.00 -10.88
C GLY A 240 -11.62 -14.30 -9.54
N GLU A 241 -10.43 -14.44 -8.95
CA GLU A 241 -10.07 -13.80 -7.68
C GLU A 241 -8.63 -13.29 -7.77
N CYS A 242 -8.31 -12.17 -7.15
CA CYS A 242 -6.93 -11.70 -7.03
C CYS A 242 -6.66 -11.16 -5.63
N GLY A 243 -5.40 -11.16 -5.22
CA GLY A 243 -5.03 -10.77 -3.87
C GLY A 243 -3.56 -10.40 -3.72
N VAL A 244 -3.25 -9.90 -2.54
CA VAL A 244 -1.88 -9.60 -2.11
C VAL A 244 -1.64 -10.23 -0.75
N SER A 245 -0.62 -11.08 -0.68
CA SER A 245 -0.22 -11.81 0.53
C SER A 245 1.26 -11.62 0.85
N GLY A 246 1.64 -11.84 2.11
CA GLY A 246 3.05 -11.80 2.53
C GLY A 246 3.83 -13.02 2.03
N ALA A 247 4.77 -12.81 1.10
CA ALA A 247 5.50 -13.90 0.45
C ALA A 247 6.69 -14.42 1.28
N THR A 248 7.51 -13.52 1.84
CA THR A 248 8.67 -13.88 2.68
C THR A 248 8.83 -12.90 3.84
N GLN A 249 9.17 -13.42 5.02
CA GLN A 249 9.40 -12.64 6.23
C GLN A 249 10.70 -13.10 6.92
N VAL A 250 11.46 -12.17 7.49
CA VAL A 250 12.65 -12.46 8.31
C VAL A 250 12.40 -11.91 9.72
N GLY A 251 12.33 -12.82 10.70
CA GLY A 251 11.81 -12.46 12.03
C GLY A 251 10.39 -11.92 11.90
N ASN A 252 10.18 -10.67 12.32
CA ASN A 252 8.89 -9.98 12.19
C ASN A 252 8.84 -9.00 11.00
N GLU A 253 9.86 -8.98 10.13
CA GLU A 253 10.01 -7.97 9.07
C GLU A 253 9.68 -8.56 7.70
N LEU A 254 8.63 -8.03 7.07
CA LEU A 254 8.13 -8.47 5.76
C LEU A 254 9.12 -8.10 4.67
N GLN A 255 9.66 -9.09 3.97
CA GLN A 255 10.70 -8.91 2.94
C GLN A 255 10.11 -8.77 1.54
N SER A 256 8.99 -9.44 1.28
CA SER A 256 8.35 -9.42 -0.03
C SER A 256 6.86 -9.75 0.08
N VAL A 257 6.09 -9.27 -0.89
CA VAL A 257 4.65 -9.52 -1.04
C VAL A 257 4.37 -10.09 -2.41
N GLU A 258 3.56 -11.14 -2.45
CA GLU A 258 3.11 -11.73 -3.70
C GLU A 258 1.78 -11.11 -4.12
N PHE A 259 1.70 -10.68 -5.37
CA PHE A 259 0.47 -10.37 -6.07
C PHE A 259 0.06 -11.61 -6.85
N TRP A 260 -1.10 -12.17 -6.53
CA TRP A 260 -1.62 -13.38 -7.14
C TRP A 260 -2.98 -13.15 -7.79
N GLY A 261 -3.29 -13.95 -8.80
CA GLY A 261 -4.55 -13.90 -9.52
C GLY A 261 -4.93 -15.28 -10.05
N PHE A 262 -6.16 -15.70 -9.75
CA PHE A 262 -6.82 -16.91 -10.23
C PHE A 262 -7.85 -16.54 -11.30
N ASP A 263 -7.75 -17.16 -12.48
CA ASP A 263 -8.71 -17.03 -13.57
C ASP A 263 -9.64 -18.26 -13.62
N MET A 264 -10.95 -18.06 -13.48
CA MET A 264 -11.93 -19.17 -13.51
C MET A 264 -12.00 -19.84 -14.88
N ALA A 265 -11.71 -19.11 -15.97
CA ALA A 265 -11.80 -19.63 -17.33
C ALA A 265 -10.62 -20.55 -17.69
N SER A 266 -9.41 -20.26 -17.21
CA SER A 266 -8.23 -21.13 -17.40
C SER A 266 -7.95 -22.07 -16.22
N GLN A 267 -8.62 -21.87 -15.07
CA GLN A 267 -8.37 -22.57 -13.80
C GLN A 267 -6.90 -22.46 -13.35
N GLU A 268 -6.30 -21.30 -13.60
CA GLU A 268 -4.87 -21.06 -13.47
C GLU A 268 -4.61 -19.95 -12.45
N THR A 269 -3.67 -20.20 -11.54
CA THR A 269 -3.13 -19.15 -10.66
C THR A 269 -1.81 -18.65 -11.23
N LEU A 270 -1.71 -17.32 -11.34
CA LEU A 270 -0.50 -16.59 -11.68
C LEU A 270 -0.03 -15.82 -10.44
N THR A 271 1.28 -15.80 -10.20
CA THR A 271 1.89 -15.14 -9.04
C THR A 271 3.11 -14.34 -9.49
N LYS A 272 3.21 -13.09 -9.02
CA LYS A 272 4.37 -12.21 -9.18
C LYS A 272 4.68 -11.55 -7.84
N VAL A 273 5.89 -11.03 -7.64
CA VAL A 273 6.34 -10.59 -6.31
C VAL A 273 6.97 -9.20 -6.33
N PHE A 274 6.52 -8.34 -5.42
CA PHE A 274 7.25 -7.13 -5.04
C PHE A 274 8.18 -7.47 -3.87
N ALA A 275 9.48 -7.17 -3.99
CA ALA A 275 10.47 -7.45 -2.96
C ALA A 275 11.15 -6.17 -2.45
N ALA A 276 11.47 -6.13 -1.16
CA ALA A 276 12.31 -5.09 -0.58
C ALA A 276 13.66 -5.03 -1.33
N PRO A 277 14.22 -3.84 -1.62
CA PRO A 277 15.49 -3.74 -2.34
C PRO A 277 16.63 -4.56 -1.73
N ALA A 278 16.71 -4.69 -0.39
CA ALA A 278 17.70 -5.56 0.24
C ALA A 278 17.44 -7.07 -0.01
N ALA A 279 16.17 -7.49 -0.04
CA ALA A 279 15.78 -8.89 -0.26
C ALA A 279 16.09 -9.38 -1.69
N LEU A 280 16.21 -8.47 -2.65
CA LEU A 280 16.71 -8.78 -4.00
C LEU A 280 18.22 -9.06 -4.05
N HIS A 281 18.99 -8.50 -3.11
CA HIS A 281 20.44 -8.66 -3.05
C HIS A 281 20.89 -9.82 -2.12
N ASP A 282 20.01 -10.32 -1.25
CA ASP A 282 20.23 -11.52 -0.45
C ASP A 282 19.95 -12.79 -1.31
N PRO A 283 20.96 -13.65 -1.57
CA PRO A 283 20.76 -14.85 -2.38
C PRO A 283 19.73 -15.84 -1.83
N ALA A 284 19.55 -15.90 -0.51
CA ALA A 284 18.60 -16.82 0.13
C ALA A 284 17.16 -16.30 0.00
N LEU A 285 16.95 -14.99 0.19
CA LEU A 285 15.63 -14.37 0.01
C LEU A 285 15.23 -14.34 -1.47
N HIS A 286 16.16 -13.97 -2.36
CA HIS A 286 15.92 -14.03 -3.80
C HIS A 286 15.52 -15.44 -4.24
N ALA A 287 16.25 -16.48 -3.82
CA ALA A 287 15.91 -17.87 -4.15
C ALA A 287 14.53 -18.29 -3.59
N ALA A 288 14.19 -17.88 -2.36
CA ALA A 288 12.88 -18.17 -1.76
C ALA A 288 11.72 -17.51 -2.54
N VAL A 289 11.95 -16.32 -3.11
CA VAL A 289 10.97 -15.63 -3.96
C VAL A 289 10.93 -16.21 -5.38
N SER A 290 12.08 -16.56 -5.97
CA SER A 290 12.16 -17.16 -7.30
C SER A 290 11.36 -18.45 -7.44
N ASN A 291 11.26 -19.26 -6.37
CA ASN A 291 10.48 -20.50 -6.36
C ASN A 291 8.95 -20.30 -6.37
N ARG A 292 8.45 -19.06 -6.22
CA ARG A 292 7.00 -18.73 -6.21
C ARG A 292 6.47 -18.20 -7.54
N VAL A 293 7.37 -17.74 -8.42
CA VAL A 293 7.03 -17.08 -9.68
C VAL A 293 7.40 -17.95 -10.88
N ARG A 294 6.95 -17.59 -12.09
CA ARG A 294 7.22 -18.39 -13.30
C ARG A 294 8.55 -18.00 -13.94
N ASP A 295 8.83 -16.71 -14.01
CA ASP A 295 10.07 -16.15 -14.51
C ASP A 295 10.70 -15.23 -13.47
N ALA A 296 11.68 -15.75 -12.73
CA ALA A 296 12.39 -14.98 -11.70
C ALA A 296 13.07 -13.68 -12.23
N GLY A 297 13.30 -13.56 -13.55
CA GLY A 297 13.88 -12.35 -14.16
C GLY A 297 12.87 -11.25 -14.50
N ALA A 298 11.57 -11.58 -14.59
CA ALA A 298 10.52 -10.65 -15.04
C ALA A 298 9.32 -10.54 -14.07
N ASP A 299 9.15 -11.53 -13.19
CA ASP A 299 8.03 -11.62 -12.23
C ASP A 299 8.37 -11.10 -10.84
N ILE A 300 9.63 -10.70 -10.60
CA ILE A 300 10.11 -10.12 -9.35
C ILE A 300 10.53 -8.68 -9.60
N VAL A 301 9.94 -7.73 -8.88
CA VAL A 301 10.21 -6.29 -9.03
C VAL A 301 10.50 -5.67 -7.66
N ALA A 302 11.37 -4.65 -7.61
CA ALA A 302 11.63 -3.91 -6.38
C ALA A 302 10.37 -3.17 -5.91
N VAL A 303 10.08 -3.21 -4.62
CA VAL A 303 8.93 -2.49 -4.03
C VAL A 303 9.28 -1.01 -3.88
N GLU A 304 8.89 -0.23 -4.88
CA GLU A 304 9.15 1.21 -4.97
C GLU A 304 7.87 1.97 -5.38
N PRO A 305 7.69 3.24 -5.00
CA PRO A 305 6.52 4.02 -5.41
C PRO A 305 6.40 4.09 -6.94
N GLY A 306 5.23 3.72 -7.47
CA GLY A 306 4.97 3.64 -8.90
C GLY A 306 5.35 2.32 -9.58
N ALA A 307 6.02 1.39 -8.87
CA ALA A 307 6.35 0.05 -9.39
C ALA A 307 5.06 -0.73 -9.74
N ARG A 308 5.12 -1.56 -10.79
CA ARG A 308 3.96 -2.29 -11.33
C ARG A 308 4.27 -3.74 -11.62
N LEU A 309 3.28 -4.60 -11.39
CA LEU A 309 3.26 -6.00 -11.83
C LEU A 309 1.97 -6.24 -12.62
N LEU A 310 2.12 -6.95 -13.75
CA LEU A 310 1.01 -7.32 -14.64
C LEU A 310 0.85 -8.83 -14.62
N LEU A 311 -0.32 -9.31 -14.19
CA LEU A 311 -0.75 -10.71 -14.35
C LEU A 311 -1.69 -10.78 -15.55
N ASP A 312 -1.31 -11.56 -16.56
CA ASP A 312 -2.05 -11.66 -17.81
C ASP A 312 -2.47 -13.11 -18.03
N SER A 313 -3.76 -13.41 -17.84
CA SER A 313 -4.34 -14.75 -17.96
C SER A 313 -5.12 -14.91 -19.28
N GLY A 314 -5.86 -16.01 -19.43
CA GLY A 314 -6.67 -16.25 -20.64
C GLY A 314 -7.81 -15.24 -20.81
N ALA A 315 -8.57 -14.97 -19.74
CA ALA A 315 -9.76 -14.14 -19.76
C ALA A 315 -9.62 -12.79 -19.02
N ILE A 316 -8.58 -12.62 -18.20
CA ILE A 316 -8.42 -11.46 -17.31
C ILE A 316 -7.04 -10.82 -17.54
N HIS A 317 -7.01 -9.50 -17.50
CA HIS A 317 -5.78 -8.72 -17.33
C HIS A 317 -5.82 -8.07 -15.95
N MET A 318 -4.75 -8.17 -15.16
CA MET A 318 -4.69 -7.59 -13.80
C MET A 318 -3.39 -6.82 -13.61
N GLN A 319 -3.47 -5.66 -12.97
CA GLN A 319 -2.34 -4.79 -12.66
C GLN A 319 -2.33 -4.47 -11.16
N ALA A 320 -1.22 -4.76 -10.50
CA ALA A 320 -0.89 -4.21 -9.19
C ALA A 320 0.07 -3.04 -9.34
N THR A 321 -0.21 -1.92 -8.67
CA THR A 321 0.62 -0.70 -8.68
C THR A 321 0.89 -0.23 -7.26
N VAL A 322 2.16 -0.13 -6.88
CA VAL A 322 2.56 0.43 -5.59
C VAL A 322 2.26 1.94 -5.59
N LYS A 323 1.33 2.38 -4.73
CA LYS A 323 0.98 3.80 -4.55
C LYS A 323 1.90 4.49 -3.56
N ALA A 324 2.20 3.81 -2.45
CA ALA A 324 3.11 4.27 -1.42
C ALA A 324 3.81 3.07 -0.78
N VAL A 325 5.08 3.23 -0.41
CA VAL A 325 5.82 2.25 0.37
C VAL A 325 6.83 2.97 1.27
N VAL A 326 6.99 2.46 2.49
CA VAL A 326 8.09 2.81 3.40
C VAL A 326 8.80 1.52 3.77
N CYS A 327 10.09 1.44 3.46
CA CYS A 327 10.96 0.35 3.86
C CYS A 327 11.80 0.76 5.07
N ASN A 328 12.11 -0.18 5.97
CA ASN A 328 12.86 0.11 7.18
C ASN A 328 14.38 0.17 6.95
N TYR A 329 15.05 0.76 7.94
CA TYR A 329 16.50 0.71 8.10
C TYR A 329 16.83 -0.28 9.25
N GLY A 330 16.53 -1.56 9.03
CA GLY A 330 16.71 -2.63 10.01
C GLY A 330 18.06 -3.35 9.86
N GLY A 331 18.54 -3.96 10.95
CA GLY A 331 19.68 -4.89 10.93
C GLY A 331 21.05 -4.34 10.50
N GLY A 332 21.16 -3.06 10.12
CA GLY A 332 22.38 -2.45 9.59
C GLY A 332 22.40 -2.29 8.06
N THR A 333 21.33 -2.68 7.35
CA THR A 333 21.18 -2.45 5.90
C THR A 333 20.02 -1.50 5.58
N PRO A 334 20.19 -0.52 4.67
CA PRO A 334 19.08 0.25 4.14
C PRO A 334 18.05 -0.65 3.45
N ASN A 335 16.77 -0.29 3.58
CA ASN A 335 15.63 -0.92 2.88
C ASN A 335 15.52 -2.44 3.13
N SER A 336 15.72 -2.86 4.38
CA SER A 336 15.82 -4.25 4.83
C SER A 336 14.48 -4.99 4.99
N GLY A 337 13.36 -4.36 4.63
CA GLY A 337 12.02 -4.87 4.92
C GLY A 337 10.97 -3.76 4.79
N ILE A 338 9.71 -4.15 4.69
CA ILE A 338 8.56 -3.27 4.44
C ILE A 338 7.93 -2.89 5.78
N GLU A 339 7.67 -1.59 6.01
CA GLU A 339 6.95 -1.09 7.19
C GLU A 339 5.52 -0.69 6.87
N THR A 340 5.32 0.02 5.77
CA THR A 340 3.99 0.34 5.24
C THR A 340 4.00 0.19 3.73
N LEU A 341 2.88 -0.26 3.17
CA LEU A 341 2.74 -0.47 1.74
C LEU A 341 1.28 -0.31 1.34
N GLN A 342 1.05 0.38 0.23
CA GLN A 342 -0.26 0.54 -0.40
C GLN A 342 -0.16 0.09 -1.86
N ILE A 343 -0.98 -0.88 -2.25
CA ILE A 343 -1.05 -1.40 -3.62
C ILE A 343 -2.46 -1.21 -4.14
N GLU A 344 -2.61 -0.42 -5.21
CA GLU A 344 -3.84 -0.41 -6.01
C GLU A 344 -3.82 -1.61 -6.95
N ILE A 345 -4.94 -2.35 -6.98
CA ILE A 345 -5.17 -3.49 -7.86
C ILE A 345 -6.29 -3.11 -8.81
N LEU A 346 -6.04 -3.28 -10.10
CA LEU A 346 -7.01 -3.10 -11.18
C LEU A 346 -7.14 -4.42 -11.94
N ALA A 347 -8.36 -4.82 -12.29
CA ALA A 347 -8.60 -5.96 -13.19
C ALA A 347 -9.56 -5.61 -14.32
N TRP A 348 -9.33 -6.19 -15.49
CA TRP A 348 -10.16 -6.01 -16.69
C TRP A 348 -10.49 -7.37 -17.31
N ARG A 349 -11.71 -7.50 -17.85
CA ARG A 349 -12.10 -8.68 -18.67
C ARG A 349 -11.58 -8.49 -20.10
N LYS A 350 -10.80 -9.45 -20.60
CA LYS A 350 -10.46 -9.55 -22.02
C LYS A 350 -11.72 -9.91 -22.80
N GLN A 351 -12.33 -8.94 -23.49
CA GLN A 351 -13.50 -9.22 -24.32
C GLN A 351 -13.09 -10.02 -25.56
N ALA A 352 -13.61 -11.24 -25.70
CA ALA A 352 -13.68 -11.91 -27.00
C ALA A 352 -14.77 -11.27 -27.86
N MET A 353 -14.47 -10.11 -28.47
CA MET A 353 -15.37 -9.51 -29.46
C MET A 353 -15.31 -10.32 -30.76
N PRO A 354 -16.43 -10.84 -31.29
CA PRO A 354 -16.51 -11.15 -32.71
C PRO A 354 -16.40 -9.84 -33.50
N ALA A 355 -15.62 -9.85 -34.59
CA ALA A 355 -15.32 -8.66 -35.38
C ALA A 355 -16.52 -8.19 -36.25
N SER A 356 -17.55 -7.65 -35.60
CA SER A 356 -18.71 -7.01 -36.24
C SER A 356 -19.49 -6.16 -35.21
N GLY A 357 -19.30 -4.84 -35.18
CA GLY A 357 -20.15 -3.97 -34.36
C GLY A 357 -19.65 -2.54 -34.17
N TYR A 358 -18.35 -2.35 -33.99
CA TYR A 358 -17.79 -1.01 -33.86
C TYR A 358 -17.54 -0.39 -35.24
N PRO A 359 -17.99 0.86 -35.50
CA PRO A 359 -17.35 1.65 -36.55
C PRO A 359 -15.86 1.80 -36.19
N ALA A 360 -14.99 1.83 -37.20
CA ALA A 360 -13.56 2.02 -36.99
C ALA A 360 -13.32 3.24 -36.07
N PRO A 361 -12.34 3.19 -35.15
CA PRO A 361 -12.08 4.30 -34.25
C PRO A 361 -11.92 5.57 -35.07
N ALA A 362 -12.74 6.58 -34.77
CA ALA A 362 -12.65 7.87 -35.42
C ALA A 362 -11.20 8.35 -35.30
N SER A 363 -10.58 8.64 -36.43
CA SER A 363 -9.18 9.05 -36.51
C SER A 363 -8.97 10.22 -35.55
N SER A 364 -8.14 10.01 -34.52
CA SER A 364 -7.86 11.02 -33.52
C SER A 364 -7.39 12.32 -34.18
N PRO A 365 -7.91 13.50 -33.79
CA PRO A 365 -7.46 14.79 -34.34
C PRO A 365 -5.99 15.11 -34.01
N PHE A 366 -5.30 14.25 -33.26
CA PHE A 366 -3.86 14.34 -32.98
C PHE A 366 -2.98 13.52 -33.93
N ASN A 367 -3.53 12.76 -34.88
CA ASN A 367 -2.71 12.00 -35.83
C ASN A 367 -2.02 12.88 -36.89
N GLU A 368 -2.48 14.12 -37.10
CA GLU A 368 -1.97 15.04 -38.13
C GLU A 368 -0.55 15.59 -37.83
N TYR A 369 -0.03 15.34 -36.62
CA TYR A 369 1.35 15.66 -36.23
C TYR A 369 2.33 14.49 -36.43
N ALA A 370 1.84 13.27 -36.68
CA ALA A 370 2.68 12.07 -36.79
C ALA A 370 3.27 11.84 -38.19
N GLU A 371 2.70 12.47 -39.23
CA GLU A 371 3.14 12.32 -40.63
C GLU A 371 4.01 13.48 -41.15
N MET A 372 4.45 14.41 -40.29
CA MET A 372 5.51 15.37 -40.66
C MET A 372 6.87 14.67 -40.77
N GLN A 373 7.10 14.09 -41.95
CA GLN A 373 8.36 13.49 -42.35
C GLN A 373 9.47 14.56 -42.39
N PHE A 374 10.21 14.70 -41.29
CA PHE A 374 11.43 15.49 -41.24
C PHE A 374 12.47 14.93 -42.21
N GLY A 375 12.54 15.53 -43.40
CA GLY A 375 13.67 15.32 -44.31
C GLY A 375 14.98 15.79 -43.66
N PRO A 376 16.12 15.17 -43.98
CA PRO A 376 17.42 15.61 -43.47
C PRO A 376 17.69 17.07 -43.89
N PRO A 377 18.29 17.89 -43.01
CA PRO A 377 18.55 19.29 -43.32
C PRO A 377 19.50 19.42 -44.52
N ALA A 378 19.17 20.32 -45.44
CA ALA A 378 19.96 20.57 -46.64
C ALA A 378 21.34 21.17 -46.29
N GLU A 379 22.39 20.67 -46.94
CA GLU A 379 23.74 21.21 -46.83
C GLU A 379 23.82 22.61 -47.42
N THR A 380 23.91 23.64 -46.57
CA THR A 380 24.23 25.00 -47.02
C THR A 380 25.66 25.07 -47.56
N THR A 381 25.81 25.60 -48.77
CA THR A 381 27.06 25.57 -49.53
C THR A 381 28.14 26.51 -48.98
N SER A 382 29.37 26.00 -48.88
CA SER A 382 30.55 26.79 -48.51
C SER A 382 30.93 27.81 -49.60
N PRO A 383 31.37 29.04 -49.23
CA PRO A 383 31.85 30.02 -50.20
C PRO A 383 33.24 29.69 -50.74
N THR A 384 33.50 30.09 -52.00
CA THR A 384 34.72 29.81 -52.77
C THR A 384 35.94 30.59 -52.25
N PRO A 385 37.16 30.00 -52.21
CA PRO A 385 38.37 30.72 -51.85
C PRO A 385 38.89 31.62 -52.98
N PRO A 386 39.57 32.75 -52.67
CA PRO A 386 40.20 33.62 -53.67
C PRO A 386 41.53 33.04 -54.21
N PRO A 387 42.01 33.51 -55.38
CA PRO A 387 43.17 32.93 -56.06
C PRO A 387 44.53 33.27 -55.42
N THR A 388 45.46 32.33 -55.54
CA THR A 388 46.81 32.35 -54.95
C THR A 388 47.75 33.34 -55.65
N GLY A 389 48.52 34.11 -54.87
CA GLY A 389 49.49 35.07 -55.42
C GLY A 389 50.68 35.39 -54.49
N SER A 390 51.75 34.60 -54.62
CA SER A 390 53.17 35.00 -54.55
C SER A 390 53.77 35.71 -53.30
N MET A 391 54.84 35.09 -52.75
CA MET A 391 55.96 35.70 -51.98
C MET A 391 55.65 36.22 -50.54
N SER A 392 56.52 36.10 -49.52
CA SER A 392 57.86 35.49 -49.36
C SER A 392 58.12 35.11 -47.88
N ALA A 393 59.14 34.29 -47.61
CA ALA A 393 59.74 34.06 -46.27
C ALA A 393 60.60 35.29 -45.83
N PRO A 394 61.24 35.38 -44.62
CA PRO A 394 61.50 34.32 -43.62
C PRO A 394 61.47 34.72 -42.10
N SER A 395 61.89 33.78 -41.23
CA SER A 395 62.47 33.99 -39.87
C SER A 395 61.53 34.43 -38.72
N ALA A 396 61.84 34.26 -37.43
CA ALA A 396 62.59 33.25 -36.65
C ALA A 396 62.42 33.56 -35.13
N ILE A 397 62.61 32.58 -34.23
CA ILE A 397 62.85 32.74 -32.76
C ILE A 397 61.69 33.32 -31.91
N SER A 398 61.19 32.57 -30.92
CA SER A 398 61.49 32.78 -29.47
C SER A 398 60.73 31.82 -28.55
N GLN A 399 61.14 31.77 -27.27
CA GLN A 399 60.75 30.78 -26.25
C GLN A 399 59.51 31.17 -25.42
N ALA A 400 59.05 30.20 -24.60
CA ALA A 400 57.97 30.33 -23.61
C ALA A 400 58.29 31.31 -22.45
N PRO A 401 57.33 31.52 -21.54
CA PRO A 401 57.52 30.87 -20.23
C PRO A 401 56.28 30.15 -19.66
N ARG A 402 56.52 29.24 -18.71
CA ARG A 402 55.50 28.53 -17.91
C ARG A 402 54.95 29.42 -16.80
N ARG A 403 53.76 29.09 -16.29
CA ARG A 403 53.15 29.70 -15.09
C ARG A 403 53.45 28.84 -13.84
N PRO A 404 53.60 29.41 -12.62
CA PRO A 404 54.06 28.68 -11.45
C PRO A 404 53.03 27.72 -10.85
N GLU A 405 53.55 26.79 -10.07
CA GLU A 405 52.85 25.96 -9.09
C GLU A 405 52.71 26.75 -7.79
N ASP A 406 51.57 26.63 -7.10
CA ASP A 406 51.41 27.07 -5.70
C ASP A 406 51.11 25.83 -4.84
N GLU A 407 51.96 25.59 -3.84
CA GLU A 407 51.83 24.53 -2.83
C GLU A 407 51.24 25.12 -1.55
N GLU A 408 50.21 24.50 -0.97
CA GLU A 408 49.73 24.61 0.43
C GLU A 408 48.44 23.77 0.55
N GLU A 409 48.13 22.98 1.57
CA GLU A 409 48.81 22.35 2.71
C GLU A 409 47.76 21.35 3.28
N ASP A 410 48.17 20.17 3.76
CA ASP A 410 47.26 19.11 4.26
C ASP A 410 47.18 19.11 5.81
N PRO A 411 45.99 19.30 6.42
CA PRO A 411 45.79 19.12 7.85
C PRO A 411 45.00 17.86 8.26
N PHE A 412 44.58 16.99 7.33
CA PHE A 412 43.75 15.80 7.63
C PHE A 412 44.17 14.53 6.86
N GLY A 413 45.47 14.24 6.86
CA GLY A 413 46.01 12.94 6.45
C GLY A 413 45.35 11.76 7.19
N GLY A 414 44.67 10.88 6.43
CA GLY A 414 43.82 9.83 6.99
C GLY A 414 43.61 8.62 6.06
N THR A 415 44.64 8.18 5.33
CA THR A 415 44.57 7.03 4.42
C THR A 415 44.58 5.69 5.18
N GLY A 416 43.43 5.31 5.74
CA GLY A 416 43.20 4.03 6.40
C GLY A 416 43.16 2.83 5.44
N ASN A 417 44.33 2.34 5.03
CA ASN A 417 44.48 1.16 4.17
C ASN A 417 44.38 -0.14 5.01
N PHE A 418 43.22 -0.80 5.01
CA PHE A 418 42.99 -2.04 5.76
C PHE A 418 43.17 -3.30 4.86
N MET A 419 44.33 -3.95 4.99
CA MET A 419 44.53 -5.35 4.60
C MET A 419 44.04 -6.29 5.73
N PRO A 420 43.38 -7.41 5.43
CA PRO A 420 43.10 -8.46 6.42
C PRO A 420 44.30 -9.38 6.62
N TYR A 421 44.47 -9.88 7.85
CA TYR A 421 45.35 -11.01 8.16
C TYR A 421 44.52 -12.27 8.39
N SER A 422 44.95 -13.35 7.71
CA SER A 422 44.81 -14.79 8.05
C SER A 422 43.51 -15.29 8.67
#